data_AF-M5SB81-F1
#
_entry.id   AF-M5SB81-F1
#
_cell.length_a   1.000
_cell.length_b   1.000
_cell.length_c   1.000
_cell.angle_alpha   90.00
_cell.angle_beta   90.00
_cell.angle_gamma   90.00
#
_symmetry.space_group_name_H-M   'P 1'
#
loop_
_entity.id
_entity.type
_entity.pdbx_description
1 polymer ?
#
loop_
_entity_poly.entity_id
_entity_poly.type
_entity_poly.pdbx_seq_one_letter_code
_entity_poly.pdbx_strand_id
1 'polypeptide(L)'
;MNRKSITCSNGHHLRAAGALSGKTLPCPKCGVAVTIPWEEAFTVPEEPPVRDTLSDTGVMRILGETAVAPAIETQPDANQANPESHRPCPRCEYLVSDQSTVCPKCACYMGMMPQFLRALLPKNLSA
;
A
#
# COMPACT_ATOMS: atom_id res chain seq x y z
N MET A 1 -23.43 -0.41 -7.71
CA MET A 1 -23.68 0.88 -7.03
C MET A 1 -23.37 0.74 -5.54
N ASN A 2 -22.46 1.55 -5.00
CA ASN A 2 -22.17 1.57 -3.57
C ASN A 2 -23.33 2.25 -2.81
N ARG A 3 -23.94 1.54 -1.86
CA ARG A 3 -25.04 2.05 -1.02
C ARG A 3 -24.64 1.93 0.45
N LYS A 4 -24.84 2.99 1.23
CA LYS A 4 -24.57 3.07 2.67
C LYS A 4 -25.86 2.89 3.45
N SER A 5 -25.85 2.05 4.48
CA SER A 5 -26.93 1.93 5.46
C SER A 5 -26.73 2.93 6.58
N ILE A 6 -27.73 3.74 6.88
CA ILE A 6 -27.72 4.68 7.99
C ILE A 6 -29.06 4.69 8.70
N THR A 7 -29.07 5.05 9.98
CA THR A 7 -30.29 5.14 10.79
C THR A 7 -30.48 6.59 11.20
N CYS A 8 -31.70 7.12 11.05
CA CYS A 8 -32.00 8.45 11.58
C CYS A 8 -32.14 8.43 13.11
N SER A 9 -32.12 9.59 13.75
CA SER A 9 -32.30 9.72 15.22
C SER A 9 -33.61 9.14 15.74
N ASN A 10 -34.65 9.11 14.91
CA ASN A 10 -35.95 8.50 15.24
C ASN A 10 -36.00 6.98 14.97
N GLY A 11 -34.88 6.34 14.60
CA GLY A 11 -34.78 4.88 14.44
C GLY A 11 -35.11 4.33 13.05
N HIS A 12 -35.31 5.18 12.02
CA HIS A 12 -35.59 4.70 10.67
C HIS A 12 -34.33 4.31 9.91
N HIS A 13 -34.28 3.10 9.38
CA HIS A 13 -33.21 2.65 8.49
C HIS A 13 -33.38 3.19 7.07
N LEU A 14 -32.32 3.81 6.57
CA LEU A 14 -32.23 4.44 5.26
C LEU A 14 -31.07 3.82 4.47
N ARG A 15 -31.21 3.83 3.14
CA ARG A 15 -30.14 3.45 2.22
C ARG A 15 -29.79 4.64 1.34
N ALA A 16 -28.60 5.20 1.56
CA ALA A 16 -28.10 6.32 0.78
C ALA A 16 -27.14 5.85 -0.32
N ALA A 17 -27.15 6.51 -1.47
CA ALA A 17 -26.15 6.29 -2.51
C ALA A 17 -24.80 6.86 -2.06
N GLY A 18 -23.69 6.21 -2.44
CA GLY A 18 -22.33 6.70 -2.10
C GLY A 18 -22.05 8.13 -2.56
N ALA A 19 -22.69 8.58 -3.66
CA ALA A 19 -22.59 9.97 -4.16
C ALA A 19 -23.18 11.03 -3.21
N LEU A 20 -23.92 10.62 -2.17
CA LEU A 20 -24.50 11.49 -1.17
C LEU A 20 -23.67 11.54 0.12
N SER A 21 -22.48 10.93 0.14
CA SER A 21 -21.56 11.00 1.28
C SER A 21 -21.22 12.45 1.62
N GLY A 22 -21.18 12.77 2.91
CA GLY A 22 -20.95 14.13 3.44
C GLY A 22 -22.16 15.06 3.36
N LYS A 23 -23.25 14.68 2.68
CA LYS A 23 -24.45 15.52 2.58
C LYS A 23 -25.41 15.24 3.74
N THR A 24 -26.05 16.30 4.21
CA THR A 24 -27.17 16.24 5.15
C THR A 24 -28.47 16.33 4.39
N LEU A 25 -29.33 15.32 4.53
CA LEU A 25 -30.61 15.23 3.83
C LEU A 25 -31.72 14.86 4.82
N PRO A 26 -32.97 15.29 4.56
CA PRO A 26 -34.09 14.93 5.42
C PRO A 26 -34.40 13.43 5.29
N CYS A 27 -34.74 12.81 6.41
CA CYS A 27 -35.26 11.45 6.44
C CYS A 27 -36.62 11.41 5.71
N PRO A 28 -36.81 10.52 4.72
CA PRO A 28 -38.07 10.42 3.97
C PRO A 28 -39.27 9.97 4.83
N LYS A 29 -39.04 9.43 6.03
CA LYS A 29 -40.11 9.00 6.95
C LYS A 29 -40.54 10.04 7.98
N CYS A 30 -39.59 10.84 8.48
CA CYS A 30 -39.86 11.73 9.61
C CYS A 30 -39.32 13.16 9.44
N GLY A 31 -38.69 13.46 8.30
CA GLY A 31 -38.18 14.79 7.98
C GLY A 31 -36.91 15.21 8.73
N VAL A 32 -36.51 14.48 9.78
CA VAL A 32 -35.30 14.83 10.56
C VAL A 32 -34.06 14.81 9.67
N ALA A 33 -33.18 15.79 9.86
CA ALA A 33 -31.92 15.88 9.14
C ALA A 33 -31.02 14.69 9.48
N VAL A 34 -30.51 14.01 8.45
CA VAL A 34 -29.58 12.87 8.57
C VAL A 34 -28.34 13.18 7.74
N THR A 35 -27.18 13.19 8.40
CA THR A 35 -25.88 13.37 7.76
C THR A 35 -25.33 12.02 7.31
N ILE A 36 -24.99 11.89 6.04
CA ILE A 36 -24.40 10.66 5.51
C ILE A 36 -22.87 10.75 5.74
N PRO A 37 -22.25 9.79 6.45
CA PRO A 37 -20.84 9.85 6.77
C PRO A 37 -19.97 9.81 5.50
N TRP A 38 -18.92 10.62 5.50
CA TRP A 38 -17.87 10.53 4.50
C TRP A 38 -17.14 9.18 4.64
N GLU A 39 -16.68 8.61 3.53
CA GLU A 39 -15.72 7.52 3.60
C GLU A 39 -14.35 8.15 3.84
N GLU A 40 -14.08 8.49 5.10
CA GLU A 40 -12.72 8.82 5.53
C GLU A 40 -11.97 7.50 5.67
N ALA A 41 -11.39 7.04 4.57
CA ALA A 41 -10.26 6.13 4.63
C ALA A 41 -9.05 6.92 5.17
N PHE A 42 -9.07 7.26 6.46
CA PHE A 42 -7.93 7.85 7.17
C PHE A 42 -7.71 7.09 8.47
N THR A 43 -6.82 6.10 8.39
CA THR A 43 -5.95 5.81 9.53
C THR A 43 -4.56 6.28 9.11
N VAL A 44 -4.25 7.53 9.45
CA VAL A 44 -2.85 7.98 9.51
C VAL A 44 -2.47 7.78 10.97
N PRO A 45 -1.54 6.86 11.30
CA PRO A 45 -0.98 6.80 12.64
C PRO A 45 -0.27 8.12 12.97
N GLU A 46 -0.69 8.74 14.08
CA GLU A 46 -0.13 9.95 14.66
C GLU A 46 1.18 9.64 15.42
N GLU A 47 2.17 9.08 14.73
CA GLU A 47 3.52 9.09 15.26
C GLU A 47 4.52 9.18 14.11
N PRO A 48 5.30 10.29 14.01
CA PRO A 48 6.40 10.32 13.07
C PRO A 48 7.38 9.21 13.45
N PRO A 49 7.80 8.34 12.52
CA PRO A 49 8.77 7.31 12.85
C PRO A 49 10.04 8.01 13.31
N VAL A 50 10.45 7.73 14.56
CA VAL A 50 11.78 8.06 15.06
C VAL A 50 12.75 7.40 14.09
N ARG A 51 13.41 8.21 13.27
CA ARG A 51 14.41 7.72 12.33
C ARG A 51 15.61 7.27 13.15
N ASP A 52 15.71 5.96 13.37
CA ASP A 52 16.88 5.38 14.00
C ASP A 52 18.14 5.74 13.22
N THR A 53 19.17 6.00 13.99
CA THR A 53 20.52 6.44 13.60
C THR A 53 21.04 5.63 12.42
N LEU A 54 21.51 6.34 11.41
CA LEU A 54 22.14 5.84 10.18
C LEU A 54 22.76 4.45 10.37
N SER A 55 22.26 3.46 9.61
CA SER A 55 22.83 2.11 9.60
C SER A 55 24.32 2.16 9.21
N ASP A 56 25.11 1.16 9.62
CA ASP A 56 26.56 1.09 9.34
C ASP A 56 26.85 1.18 7.82
N THR A 57 25.94 0.64 7.01
CA THR A 57 25.91 0.79 5.54
C THR A 57 25.63 2.22 5.05
N GLY A 58 24.87 3.01 5.80
CA GLY A 58 24.61 4.43 5.56
C GLY A 58 25.80 5.30 5.95
N VAL A 59 26.48 5.00 7.06
CA VAL A 59 27.70 5.69 7.50
C VAL A 59 28.81 5.52 6.45
N MET A 60 28.99 4.30 5.95
CA MET A 60 30.01 3.97 4.95
C MET A 60 29.79 4.67 3.59
N ARG A 61 28.55 5.08 3.25
CA ARG A 61 28.24 5.88 2.06
C ARG A 61 28.49 7.38 2.26
N ILE A 62 28.30 7.87 3.47
CA ILE A 62 28.46 9.30 3.79
C ILE A 62 29.94 9.65 3.98
N LEU A 63 30.72 8.75 4.57
CA LEU A 63 32.15 8.95 4.82
C LEU A 63 33.05 8.26 3.77
N GLY A 64 32.45 7.57 2.80
CA GLY A 64 33.13 6.79 1.75
C GLY A 64 33.82 7.64 0.68
N GLU A 65 34.36 8.80 1.03
CA GLU A 65 35.17 9.63 0.14
C GLU A 65 36.63 9.60 0.60
N THR A 66 37.21 8.40 0.64
CA THR A 66 38.66 8.22 0.70
C THR A 66 39.21 8.08 -0.72
N ALA A 67 39.67 9.21 -1.26
CA ALA A 67 40.68 9.37 -2.31
C ALA A 67 40.60 8.40 -3.52
N VAL A 68 40.01 8.90 -4.60
CA VAL A 68 40.29 8.42 -5.96
C VAL A 68 41.76 8.75 -6.29
N ALA A 69 42.60 7.74 -6.40
CA ALA A 69 43.80 7.78 -7.24
C ALA A 69 43.44 7.21 -8.62
N PRO A 70 43.92 7.80 -9.75
CA PRO A 70 43.48 7.40 -11.07
C PRO A 70 44.24 6.16 -11.56
N ALA A 71 43.65 5.51 -12.56
CA ALA A 71 44.13 4.34 -13.33
C ALA A 71 43.97 2.99 -12.61
N ILE A 72 43.05 2.17 -13.11
CA ILE A 72 43.25 1.31 -14.29
C ILE A 72 41.87 0.84 -14.72
N GLU A 73 41.59 0.97 -16.02
CA GLU A 73 40.46 0.33 -16.68
C GLU A 73 40.63 -1.18 -16.53
N THR A 74 39.88 -1.78 -15.62
CA THR A 74 39.57 -3.19 -15.70
C THR A 74 38.15 -3.32 -15.21
N GLN A 75 37.22 -3.36 -16.16
CA GLN A 75 35.90 -3.89 -15.93
C GLN A 75 36.06 -5.34 -15.46
N PRO A 76 35.54 -5.73 -14.28
CA PRO A 76 35.18 -7.10 -14.02
C PRO A 76 33.67 -7.18 -14.05
N ASP A 77 33.17 -7.84 -15.09
CA ASP A 77 31.88 -8.50 -15.15
C ASP A 77 30.76 -7.87 -14.31
N ALA A 78 30.00 -6.99 -14.97
CA ALA A 78 28.59 -6.90 -14.72
C ALA A 78 28.04 -8.32 -14.76
N ASN A 79 27.79 -8.89 -13.58
CA ASN A 79 27.04 -10.11 -13.39
C ASN A 79 25.67 -9.83 -14.01
N GLN A 80 25.53 -10.18 -15.29
CA GLN A 80 24.32 -10.02 -16.07
C GLN A 80 23.26 -10.84 -15.37
N ALA A 81 22.50 -10.18 -14.50
CA ALA A 81 21.21 -10.67 -14.06
C ALA A 81 20.40 -10.89 -15.34
N ASN A 82 20.25 -12.17 -15.70
CA ASN A 82 19.53 -12.62 -16.87
C ASN A 82 18.18 -11.86 -16.95
N PRO A 83 17.99 -10.95 -17.92
CA PRO A 83 16.81 -10.08 -17.98
C PRO A 83 15.51 -10.84 -18.30
N GLU A 84 15.56 -12.16 -18.46
CA GLU A 84 14.45 -13.00 -18.89
C GLU A 84 13.89 -13.92 -17.79
N SER A 85 14.21 -13.70 -16.51
CA SER A 85 13.61 -14.50 -15.45
C SER A 85 12.12 -14.11 -15.23
N HIS A 86 11.23 -15.08 -15.42
CA HIS A 86 9.78 -14.94 -15.31
C HIS A 86 9.22 -15.96 -14.32
N ARG A 87 8.26 -15.54 -13.51
CA ARG A 87 7.51 -16.41 -12.57
C ARG A 87 6.02 -16.44 -12.93
N PRO A 88 5.33 -17.59 -12.75
CA PRO A 88 3.89 -17.67 -12.98
C PRO A 88 3.12 -16.97 -11.85
N CYS A 89 2.09 -16.21 -12.21
CA CYS A 89 1.20 -15.59 -11.24
C CYS A 89 0.35 -16.65 -10.52
N PRO A 90 0.28 -16.65 -9.18
CA PRO A 90 -0.49 -17.66 -8.42
C PRO A 90 -2.01 -17.56 -8.61
N ARG A 91 -2.49 -16.48 -9.20
CA ARG A 91 -3.93 -16.22 -9.39
C ARG A 91 -4.43 -16.51 -10.81
N CYS A 92 -3.60 -16.28 -11.82
CA CYS A 92 -4.02 -16.35 -13.22
C CYS A 92 -3.01 -17.01 -14.15
N GLU A 93 -1.93 -17.56 -13.57
CA GLU A 93 -0.84 -18.31 -14.23
C GLU A 93 -0.07 -17.55 -15.32
N TYR A 94 -0.35 -16.24 -15.48
CA TYR A 94 0.37 -15.39 -16.41
C TYR A 94 1.85 -15.27 -16.01
N LEU A 95 2.75 -15.38 -16.98
CA LEU A 95 4.18 -15.22 -16.78
C LEU A 95 4.51 -13.74 -16.55
N VAL A 96 5.06 -13.43 -15.38
CA VAL A 96 5.37 -12.07 -14.97
C VAL A 96 6.87 -11.96 -14.77
N SER A 97 7.46 -10.90 -15.30
CA SER A 97 8.87 -10.59 -15.08
C SER A 97 9.18 -10.50 -13.60
N ASP A 98 10.34 -11.02 -13.19
CA ASP A 98 10.67 -11.08 -11.77
C ASP A 98 10.79 -9.71 -11.10
N GLN A 99 11.03 -8.67 -11.89
CA GLN A 99 11.13 -7.28 -11.43
C GLN A 99 9.75 -6.65 -11.13
N SER A 100 8.64 -7.22 -11.63
CA SER A 100 7.31 -6.67 -11.41
C SER A 100 6.66 -7.20 -10.13
N THR A 101 6.29 -6.31 -9.23
CA THR A 101 5.56 -6.64 -7.99
C THR A 101 4.07 -6.84 -8.20
N VAL A 102 3.52 -6.48 -9.38
CA VAL A 102 2.10 -6.61 -9.71
C VAL A 102 1.93 -7.32 -11.06
N CYS A 103 1.03 -8.30 -11.11
CA CYS A 103 0.68 -8.98 -12.36
C CYS A 103 -0.07 -8.02 -13.29
N PRO A 104 0.39 -7.79 -14.55
CA PRO A 104 -0.28 -6.86 -15.47
C PRO A 104 -1.61 -7.40 -15.99
N LYS A 105 -1.85 -8.71 -15.90
CA LYS A 105 -3.09 -9.35 -16.38
C LYS A 105 -4.23 -9.26 -15.37
N CYS A 106 -3.98 -9.57 -14.10
CA CYS A 106 -5.03 -9.71 -13.07
C CYS A 106 -4.86 -8.78 -11.87
N ALA A 107 -3.89 -7.87 -11.92
CA ALA A 107 -3.54 -6.94 -10.84
C ALA A 107 -3.26 -7.63 -9.48
N CYS A 108 -2.88 -8.92 -9.48
CA CYS A 108 -2.45 -9.62 -8.28
C CYS A 108 -1.06 -9.13 -7.85
N TYR A 109 -0.92 -8.72 -6.58
CA TYR A 109 0.37 -8.39 -5.99
C TYR A 109 1.16 -9.70 -5.72
N MET A 110 2.38 -9.77 -6.25
CA MET A 110 3.27 -10.94 -6.14
C MET A 110 4.61 -10.58 -5.50
N GLY A 111 4.74 -9.40 -4.90
CA GLY A 111 5.92 -9.03 -4.13
C GLY A 111 5.96 -9.74 -2.77
N MET A 112 7.15 -9.90 -2.21
CA MET A 112 7.29 -10.27 -0.80
C MET A 112 6.78 -9.12 0.07
N MET A 113 5.92 -9.42 1.04
CA MET A 113 5.38 -8.39 1.92
C MET A 113 6.49 -7.84 2.83
N PRO A 114 6.77 -6.52 2.80
CA PRO A 114 7.77 -5.92 3.66
C PRO A 114 7.40 -6.08 5.14
N GLN A 115 8.42 -6.11 6.01
CA GLN A 115 8.27 -6.47 7.41
C GLN A 115 7.27 -5.59 8.17
N PHE A 116 7.19 -4.30 7.83
CA PHE A 116 6.24 -3.38 8.45
C PHE A 116 4.78 -3.73 8.12
N LEU A 117 4.46 -4.19 6.90
CA LEU A 117 3.11 -4.64 6.55
C LEU A 117 2.78 -5.97 7.23
N ARG A 118 3.78 -6.85 7.41
CA ARG A 118 3.60 -8.09 8.21
C ARG A 118 3.24 -7.79 9.66
N ALA A 119 3.84 -6.77 10.26
CA ALA A 119 3.57 -6.37 11.65
C ALA A 119 2.14 -5.82 11.86
N LEU A 120 1.49 -5.35 10.78
CA LEU A 120 0.10 -4.87 10.80
C LEU A 120 -0.93 -5.99 10.56
N LEU A 121 -0.50 -7.18 10.14
CA LEU A 121 -1.41 -8.31 9.97
C LEU A 121 -1.93 -8.80 11.34
N PRO A 122 -3.20 -9.19 11.43
CA PRO A 122 -3.72 -9.90 12.60
C PRO A 122 -2.85 -11.11 12.90
N LYS A 123 -2.57 -11.37 14.19
CA LYS A 123 -1.67 -12.46 14.65
C LYS A 123 -2.05 -13.84 14.10
N ASN A 124 -3.30 -14.02 13.67
CA ASN A 124 -3.80 -15.25 13.06
C ASN A 124 -3.49 -15.42 11.54
N LEU A 125 -2.75 -14.49 10.92
CA LEU A 125 -2.34 -14.56 9.49
C LEU A 125 -0.82 -14.40 9.26
N SER A 126 -0.01 -14.28 10.33
CA SER A 126 1.45 -14.40 10.21
C SER A 126 1.84 -15.88 10.22
N ALA A 127 1.84 -16.50 9.06
CA ALA A 127 2.52 -17.76 8.80
C ALA A 127 3.73 -17.52 7.90
#